data_AF-A0A497CR31-F1
#
_entry.id   AF-A0A497CR31-F1
#
_cell.length_a   1.000
_cell.length_b   1.000
_cell.length_c   1.000
_cell.angle_alpha   90.00
_cell.angle_beta   90.00
_cell.angle_gamma   90.00
#
_symmetry.space_group_name_H-M   'P 1'
#
loop_
_entity.id
_entity.type
_entity.pdbx_description
1 polymer ?
#
loop_
_entity_poly.entity_id
_entity_poly.type
_entity_poly.pdbx_seq_one_letter_code
_entity_poly.pdbx_strand_id
1 'polypeptide(L)'
;MYTTLFWIIIAIVVFDFAFEKVLDYLNFKNMSPTLPKALKGIYNEEKYAKSQEYEKVTSRFGLISSSFSFLLILIILFTGGFGLLDEWVRGITENIYFRTLLFFGVLGIVFDFLSLPFQLYSTFIIEELFGFNKTTAGTFVLDKLKGWGIGAVIGGGIISFILWAWLSTGNWFWLIVFGGLSAFMIFMTMFYSRLIVPLFNKQTPLEDGELKTAIETFAQKTGFQLDNIFVIDGSKRSTKANAYFSGLGPKKR
;
A
#
# COMPACT_ATOMS: atom_id res chain seq x y z
N MET A 1 15.93 -27.85 -16.68
CA MET A 1 14.61 -28.24 -17.22
C MET A 1 13.57 -27.79 -16.21
N TYR A 2 12.57 -27.01 -16.62
CA TYR A 2 11.55 -26.50 -15.69
C TYR A 2 10.62 -27.62 -15.22
N THR A 3 10.27 -27.61 -13.93
CA THR A 3 9.38 -28.61 -13.32
C THR A 3 7.91 -28.33 -13.67
N THR A 4 7.04 -29.31 -13.50
CA THR A 4 5.58 -29.11 -13.62
C THR A 4 5.08 -27.99 -12.69
N LEU A 5 5.63 -27.92 -11.47
CA LEU A 5 5.29 -26.86 -10.51
C LEU A 5 5.64 -25.46 -11.03
N PHE A 6 6.78 -25.31 -11.71
CA PHE A 6 7.15 -24.04 -12.34
C PHE A 6 6.10 -23.59 -13.36
N TRP A 7 5.66 -24.49 -14.25
CA TRP A 7 4.63 -24.17 -15.24
C TRP A 7 3.28 -23.86 -14.61
N ILE A 8 2.93 -24.51 -13.49
CA ILE A 8 1.72 -24.17 -12.72
C ILE A 8 1.82 -22.74 -12.18
N ILE A 9 2.96 -22.35 -11.60
CA ILE A 9 3.18 -20.97 -11.10
C ILE A 9 3.04 -19.96 -12.25
N ILE A 10 3.67 -20.22 -13.40
CA ILE A 10 3.57 -19.35 -14.58
C ILE A 10 2.12 -19.26 -15.05
N ALA A 11 1.39 -20.38 -15.14
CA ALA A 11 0.00 -20.38 -15.56
C ALA A 11 -0.88 -19.54 -14.62
N ILE A 12 -0.67 -19.63 -13.31
CA ILE A 12 -1.39 -18.81 -12.31
C ILE A 12 -1.09 -17.32 -12.52
N VAL A 13 0.19 -16.95 -12.61
CA VAL A 13 0.61 -15.55 -12.78
C VAL A 13 0.07 -14.95 -14.09
N VAL A 14 0.10 -15.72 -15.18
CA VAL A 14 -0.43 -15.29 -16.49
C VAL A 14 -1.96 -15.17 -16.45
N PHE A 15 -2.64 -16.15 -15.84
CA PHE A 15 -4.10 -16.12 -15.71
C PHE A 15 -4.57 -14.93 -14.89
N ASP A 16 -3.96 -14.70 -13.73
CA ASP A 16 -4.27 -13.57 -12.83
C ASP A 16 -4.13 -12.23 -13.57
N PHE A 17 -2.98 -12.01 -14.22
CA PHE A 17 -2.74 -10.79 -15.01
C PHE A 17 -3.76 -10.64 -16.16
N ALA A 18 -4.02 -11.71 -16.92
CA ALA A 18 -4.98 -11.67 -18.02
C ALA A 18 -6.40 -11.37 -17.53
N PHE A 19 -6.80 -11.97 -16.41
CA PHE A 19 -8.10 -11.75 -15.79
C PHE A 19 -8.26 -10.30 -15.33
N GLU A 20 -7.27 -9.73 -14.66
CA GLU A 20 -7.27 -8.31 -14.28
C GLU A 20 -7.35 -7.39 -15.51
N LYS A 21 -6.57 -7.66 -16.58
CA LYS A 21 -6.63 -6.83 -17.80
C LYS A 21 -7.99 -6.89 -18.48
N VAL A 22 -8.69 -8.04 -18.42
CA VAL A 22 -10.07 -8.15 -18.92
C VAL A 22 -11.01 -7.28 -18.09
N LEU A 23 -10.91 -7.30 -16.76
CA LEU A 23 -11.73 -6.45 -15.89
C LEU A 23 -11.47 -4.95 -16.14
N ASP A 24 -10.20 -4.56 -16.25
CA ASP A 24 -9.79 -3.18 -16.58
C ASP A 24 -10.40 -2.74 -17.92
N TYR A 25 -10.34 -3.61 -18.93
CA TYR A 25 -10.91 -3.34 -20.25
C TYR A 25 -12.44 -3.17 -20.18
N LEU A 26 -13.14 -4.04 -19.44
CA LEU A 26 -14.59 -3.94 -19.27
C LEU A 26 -14.98 -2.64 -18.54
N ASN A 27 -14.23 -2.24 -17.52
CA ASN A 27 -14.42 -0.98 -16.82
C ASN A 27 -14.22 0.21 -17.75
N PHE A 28 -13.12 0.23 -18.50
CA PHE A 28 -12.80 1.30 -19.45
C PHE A 28 -13.86 1.43 -20.55
N LYS A 29 -14.36 0.30 -21.07
CA LYS A 29 -15.40 0.27 -22.11
C LYS A 29 -16.72 0.88 -21.62
N ASN A 30 -17.03 0.73 -20.34
CA ASN A 30 -18.27 1.21 -19.73
C ASN A 30 -18.16 2.62 -19.15
N MET A 31 -16.99 3.27 -19.20
CA MET A 31 -16.84 4.67 -18.78
C MET A 31 -17.56 5.60 -19.76
N SER A 32 -18.27 6.58 -19.20
CA SER A 32 -18.89 7.65 -19.98
C SER A 32 -18.62 9.01 -19.34
N PRO A 33 -18.19 10.02 -20.13
CA PRO A 33 -18.07 11.39 -19.63
C PRO A 33 -19.44 12.03 -19.36
N THR A 34 -20.54 11.45 -19.87
CA THR A 34 -21.87 12.00 -19.71
C THR A 34 -22.46 11.60 -18.37
N LEU A 35 -22.90 12.59 -17.59
CA LEU A 35 -23.54 12.35 -16.30
C LEU A 35 -24.83 11.52 -16.48
N PRO A 36 -25.01 10.41 -15.75
CA PRO A 36 -26.25 9.64 -15.76
C PRO A 36 -27.46 10.49 -15.36
N LYS A 37 -28.60 10.28 -16.02
CA LYS A 37 -29.83 11.05 -15.75
C LYS A 37 -30.25 11.03 -14.27
N ALA A 38 -30.03 9.91 -13.59
CA ALA A 38 -30.35 9.74 -12.16
C ALA A 38 -29.52 10.64 -11.23
N LEU A 39 -28.38 11.17 -11.69
CA LEU A 39 -27.48 12.01 -10.91
C LEU A 39 -27.58 13.49 -11.28
N LYS A 40 -28.43 13.85 -12.24
CA LYS A 40 -28.60 15.23 -12.71
C LYS A 40 -29.17 16.09 -11.58
N GLY A 41 -28.54 17.24 -11.32
CA GLY A 41 -28.90 18.13 -10.22
C GLY A 41 -28.29 17.77 -8.86
N ILE A 42 -27.67 16.59 -8.73
CA ILE A 42 -26.91 16.18 -7.53
C ILE A 42 -25.41 16.43 -7.75
N TYR A 43 -24.91 16.07 -8.93
CA TYR A 43 -23.51 16.25 -9.31
C TYR A 43 -23.33 17.36 -10.33
N ASN A 44 -22.20 18.06 -10.21
CA ASN A 44 -21.76 19.02 -11.22
C ASN A 44 -21.20 18.25 -12.43
N GLU A 45 -21.71 18.55 -13.62
CA GLU A 45 -21.39 17.84 -14.87
C GLU A 45 -19.90 17.99 -15.25
N GLU A 46 -19.31 19.18 -15.08
CA GLU A 46 -17.90 19.43 -15.38
C GLU A 46 -16.96 18.65 -14.45
N LYS A 47 -17.26 18.65 -13.13
CA LYS A 47 -16.49 17.87 -12.14
C LYS A 47 -16.60 16.38 -12.41
N TYR A 48 -17.77 15.90 -12.82
CA TYR A 48 -17.96 14.50 -13.20
C TYR A 48 -17.11 14.16 -14.43
N ALA A 49 -17.18 14.94 -15.50
CA ALA A 49 -16.36 14.72 -16.70
C ALA A 49 -14.85 14.71 -16.38
N LYS A 50 -14.38 15.66 -15.55
CA LYS A 50 -12.99 15.71 -15.09
C LYS A 50 -12.60 14.49 -14.26
N SER A 51 -13.50 13.95 -13.44
CA SER A 51 -13.26 12.71 -12.68
C SER A 51 -13.11 11.50 -13.61
N GLN A 52 -13.91 11.42 -14.68
CA GLN A 52 -13.81 10.36 -15.69
C GLN A 52 -12.50 10.48 -16.47
N GLU A 53 -12.04 11.69 -16.77
CA GLU A 53 -10.75 11.91 -17.41
C GLU A 53 -9.58 11.51 -16.50
N TYR A 54 -9.63 11.88 -15.21
CA TYR A 54 -8.64 11.46 -14.21
C TYR A 54 -8.55 9.95 -14.11
N GLU A 55 -9.69 9.28 -14.02
CA GLU A 55 -9.75 7.82 -13.96
C GLU A 55 -9.16 7.22 -15.25
N LYS A 56 -9.54 7.74 -16.42
CA LYS A 56 -9.02 7.28 -17.72
C LYS A 56 -7.49 7.37 -17.82
N VAL A 57 -6.90 8.47 -17.37
CA VAL A 57 -5.43 8.66 -17.36
C VAL A 57 -4.78 7.69 -16.38
N THR A 58 -5.33 7.59 -15.17
CA THR A 58 -4.80 6.73 -14.11
C THR A 58 -4.90 5.25 -14.48
N SER A 59 -6.02 4.78 -15.03
CA SER A 59 -6.17 3.38 -15.47
C SER A 59 -5.22 3.04 -16.62
N ARG A 60 -5.04 3.94 -17.61
CA ARG A 60 -4.07 3.72 -18.70
C ARG A 60 -2.65 3.62 -18.18
N PHE A 61 -2.29 4.50 -17.26
CA PHE A 61 -0.98 4.45 -16.62
C PHE A 61 -0.81 3.18 -15.78
N GLY A 62 -1.84 2.78 -15.03
CA GLY A 62 -1.89 1.53 -14.27
C GLY A 62 -1.72 0.29 -15.16
N LEU A 63 -2.25 0.29 -16.38
CA LEU A 63 -2.02 -0.78 -17.35
C LEU A 63 -0.54 -0.87 -17.76
N ILE A 64 0.13 0.26 -17.98
CA ILE A 64 1.56 0.28 -18.34
C ILE A 64 2.42 -0.22 -17.18
N SER A 65 2.20 0.31 -15.97
CA SER A 65 2.98 -0.08 -14.80
C SER A 65 2.76 -1.54 -14.40
N SER A 66 1.50 -2.02 -14.41
CA SER A 66 1.20 -3.44 -14.15
C SER A 66 1.78 -4.38 -15.21
N SER A 67 1.75 -3.99 -16.49
CA SER A 67 2.38 -4.77 -17.57
C SER A 67 3.91 -4.85 -17.39
N PHE A 68 4.54 -3.75 -16.99
CA PHE A 68 5.97 -3.75 -16.67
C PHE A 68 6.27 -4.68 -15.49
N SER A 69 5.52 -4.59 -14.39
CA SER A 69 5.68 -5.47 -13.23
C SER A 69 5.47 -6.95 -13.58
N PHE A 70 4.47 -7.24 -14.42
CA PHE A 70 4.20 -8.58 -14.93
C PHE A 70 5.36 -9.13 -15.78
N LEU A 71 5.87 -8.36 -16.73
CA LEU A 71 7.02 -8.77 -17.55
C LEU A 71 8.27 -8.94 -16.69
N LEU A 72 8.49 -8.06 -15.71
CA LEU A 72 9.60 -8.14 -14.78
C LEU A 72 9.55 -9.43 -13.96
N ILE A 73 8.40 -9.79 -13.38
CA ILE A 73 8.28 -11.03 -12.60
C ILE A 73 8.50 -12.27 -13.49
N LEU A 74 7.98 -12.27 -14.73
CA LEU A 74 8.25 -13.36 -15.68
C LEU A 74 9.73 -13.47 -16.01
N ILE A 75 10.41 -12.35 -16.33
CA ILE A 75 11.84 -12.35 -16.62
C ILE A 75 12.62 -12.92 -15.43
N ILE A 76 12.35 -12.45 -14.21
CA ILE A 76 13.02 -12.94 -13.00
C ILE A 76 12.78 -14.44 -12.80
N LEU A 77 11.54 -14.94 -13.00
CA LEU A 77 11.23 -16.36 -12.86
C LEU A 77 11.93 -17.22 -13.91
N PHE A 78 11.89 -16.83 -15.19
CA PHE A 78 12.52 -17.59 -16.27
C PHE A 78 14.05 -17.58 -16.18
N THR A 79 14.64 -16.45 -15.80
CA THR A 79 16.10 -16.32 -15.62
C THR A 79 16.62 -16.92 -14.32
N GLY A 80 15.74 -17.28 -13.37
CA GLY A 80 16.15 -17.73 -12.04
C GLY A 80 16.75 -16.61 -11.19
N GLY A 81 16.36 -15.36 -11.41
CA GLY A 81 16.94 -14.19 -10.73
C GLY A 81 16.87 -14.24 -9.20
N PHE A 82 15.84 -14.88 -8.63
CA PHE A 82 15.78 -15.13 -7.18
C PHE A 82 16.88 -16.09 -6.70
N GLY A 83 17.23 -17.10 -7.50
CA GLY A 83 18.32 -18.02 -7.19
C GLY A 83 19.69 -17.33 -7.27
N LEU A 84 19.89 -16.51 -8.30
CA LEU A 84 21.11 -15.69 -8.43
C LEU A 84 21.30 -14.74 -7.23
N LEU A 85 20.20 -14.12 -6.77
CA LEU A 85 20.23 -13.29 -5.58
C LEU A 85 20.56 -14.11 -4.33
N ASP A 86 19.94 -15.28 -4.13
CA ASP A 86 20.23 -16.17 -3.00
C ASP A 86 21.71 -16.61 -2.99
N GLU A 87 22.26 -17.03 -4.14
CA GLU A 87 23.67 -17.39 -4.29
C GLU A 87 24.61 -16.22 -3.93
N TRP A 88 24.31 -15.03 -4.43
CA TRP A 88 25.08 -13.83 -4.11
C TRP A 88 25.04 -13.50 -2.60
N VAL A 89 23.87 -13.56 -1.96
CA VAL A 89 23.74 -13.32 -0.51
C VAL A 89 24.46 -14.41 0.30
N ARG A 90 24.42 -15.68 -0.14
CA ARG A 90 25.18 -16.78 0.50
C ARG A 90 26.68 -16.54 0.48
N GLY A 91 27.21 -15.89 -0.56
CA GLY A 91 28.61 -15.48 -0.65
C GLY A 91 29.02 -14.38 0.34
N ILE A 92 28.06 -13.66 0.93
CA ILE A 92 28.32 -12.56 1.88
C ILE A 92 28.30 -13.05 3.33
N THR A 93 27.37 -13.95 3.68
CA THR A 93 27.21 -14.39 5.08
C THR A 93 26.69 -15.82 5.21
N GLU A 94 27.27 -16.53 6.18
CA GLU A 94 26.83 -17.85 6.62
C GLU A 94 25.70 -17.80 7.66
N ASN A 95 25.50 -16.65 8.31
CA ASN A 95 24.46 -16.50 9.31
C ASN A 95 23.08 -16.44 8.65
N ILE A 96 22.22 -17.41 8.97
CA ILE A 96 20.91 -17.57 8.35
C ILE A 96 19.97 -16.37 8.54
N TYR A 97 20.05 -15.67 9.69
CA TYR A 97 19.25 -14.49 9.95
C TYR A 97 19.68 -13.32 9.07
N PHE A 98 20.99 -13.04 9.04
CA PHE A 98 21.54 -11.98 8.19
C PHE A 98 21.32 -12.27 6.70
N ARG A 99 21.49 -13.52 6.27
CA ARG A 99 21.21 -13.95 4.89
C ARG A 99 19.76 -13.65 4.52
N THR A 100 18.81 -14.09 5.34
CA THR A 100 17.37 -13.91 5.06
C THR A 100 17.00 -12.42 5.01
N LEU A 101 17.47 -11.63 5.99
CA LEU A 101 17.22 -10.19 6.03
C LEU A 101 17.86 -9.46 4.84
N LEU A 102 19.09 -9.82 4.46
CA LEU A 102 19.78 -9.21 3.33
C LEU A 102 19.11 -9.56 2.01
N PHE A 103 18.68 -10.81 1.84
CA PHE A 103 17.93 -11.25 0.65
C PHE A 103 16.65 -10.42 0.47
N PHE A 104 15.78 -10.37 1.49
CA PHE A 104 14.53 -9.60 1.38
C PHE A 104 14.76 -8.09 1.35
N GLY A 105 15.79 -7.59 2.04
CA GLY A 105 16.16 -6.18 2.02
C GLY A 105 16.61 -5.72 0.64
N VAL A 106 17.55 -6.44 0.01
CA VAL A 106 18.01 -6.13 -1.35
C VAL A 106 16.87 -6.29 -2.35
N LEU A 107 16.09 -7.35 -2.24
CA LEU A 107 14.94 -7.57 -3.12
C LEU A 107 13.93 -6.42 -3.04
N GLY A 108 13.59 -5.97 -1.82
CA GLY A 108 12.68 -4.85 -1.59
C GLY A 108 13.20 -3.54 -2.16
N ILE A 109 14.50 -3.25 -1.97
CA ILE A 109 15.14 -2.05 -2.52
C ILE A 109 15.17 -2.09 -4.04
N VAL A 110 15.57 -3.21 -4.65
CA VAL A 110 15.58 -3.37 -6.12
C VAL A 110 14.19 -3.16 -6.69
N PHE A 111 13.14 -3.74 -6.11
CA PHE A 111 11.78 -3.54 -6.58
C PHE A 111 11.30 -2.09 -6.43
N ASP A 112 11.57 -1.43 -5.29
CA ASP A 112 11.20 -0.01 -5.14
C ASP A 112 11.93 0.86 -6.17
N PHE A 113 13.21 0.63 -6.43
CA PHE A 113 13.96 1.32 -7.48
C PHE A 113 13.41 1.08 -8.88
N LEU A 114 13.06 -0.16 -9.24
CA LEU A 114 12.46 -0.47 -10.54
C LEU A 114 11.08 0.17 -10.71
N SER A 115 10.33 0.33 -9.62
CA SER A 115 9.03 1.00 -9.63
C SER A 115 9.13 2.54 -9.53
N LEU A 116 10.28 3.08 -9.12
CA LEU A 116 10.48 4.51 -8.86
C LEU A 116 10.10 5.42 -10.02
N PRO A 117 10.43 5.13 -11.30
CA PRO A 117 10.01 5.97 -12.42
C PRO A 117 8.49 6.10 -12.51
N PHE A 118 7.76 5.02 -12.23
CA PHE A 118 6.30 5.03 -12.24
C PHE A 118 5.72 5.85 -11.08
N GLN A 119 6.31 5.73 -9.89
CA GLN A 119 5.87 6.51 -8.73
C GLN A 119 6.10 8.02 -8.93
N LEU A 120 7.25 8.39 -9.49
CA LEU A 120 7.57 9.77 -9.84
C LEU A 120 6.60 10.32 -10.88
N TYR A 121 6.34 9.56 -11.96
CA TYR A 121 5.39 9.96 -12.99
C TYR A 121 3.97 10.12 -12.43
N SER A 122 3.52 9.17 -11.61
CA SER A 122 2.21 9.25 -10.97
C SER A 122 2.10 10.51 -10.10
N THR A 123 3.10 10.80 -9.28
CA THR A 123 3.04 11.90 -8.29
C THR A 123 3.25 13.27 -8.93
N PHE A 124 4.28 13.43 -9.77
CA PHE A 124 4.72 14.73 -10.26
C PHE A 124 4.16 15.08 -11.65
N ILE A 125 3.58 14.12 -12.37
CA ILE A 125 2.96 14.37 -13.68
C ILE A 125 1.45 14.17 -13.59
N ILE A 126 0.97 12.97 -13.24
CA ILE A 126 -0.47 12.68 -13.24
C ILE A 126 -1.18 13.46 -12.14
N GLU A 127 -0.78 13.33 -10.88
CA GLU A 127 -1.44 14.03 -9.78
C GLU A 127 -1.29 15.56 -9.90
N GLU A 128 -0.19 16.06 -10.46
CA GLU A 128 0.00 17.49 -10.74
C GLU A 128 -0.94 17.99 -11.84
N LEU A 129 -1.11 17.23 -12.94
CA LEU A 129 -2.00 17.55 -14.05
C LEU A 129 -3.44 17.80 -13.59
N PHE A 130 -3.91 17.06 -12.58
CA PHE A 130 -5.24 17.22 -12.02
C PHE A 130 -5.31 18.17 -10.80
N GLY A 131 -4.18 18.76 -10.39
CA GLY A 131 -4.09 19.70 -9.28
C GLY A 131 -4.16 19.06 -7.89
N PHE A 132 -3.93 17.75 -7.83
CA PHE A 132 -3.95 16.98 -6.59
C PHE A 132 -2.60 16.95 -5.88
N ASN A 133 -1.49 17.04 -6.60
CA ASN A 133 -0.17 16.97 -5.99
C ASN A 133 0.16 18.25 -5.18
N LYS A 134 0.68 18.04 -3.98
CA LYS A 134 1.32 19.07 -3.14
C LYS A 134 2.69 18.63 -2.61
N THR A 135 3.11 17.42 -2.99
CA THR A 135 4.37 16.82 -2.56
C THR A 135 5.51 17.50 -3.29
N THR A 136 6.55 17.91 -2.55
CA THR A 136 7.82 18.36 -3.13
C THR A 136 8.79 17.19 -3.29
N ALA A 137 9.83 17.33 -4.13
CA ALA A 137 10.87 16.32 -4.26
C ALA A 137 11.53 15.96 -2.91
N GLY A 138 11.76 16.94 -2.04
CA GLY A 138 12.29 16.73 -0.70
C GLY A 138 11.35 15.91 0.19
N THR A 139 10.06 16.23 0.20
CA THR A 139 9.04 15.45 0.94
C THR A 139 8.97 14.01 0.41
N PHE A 140 8.98 13.83 -0.91
CA PHE A 140 8.94 12.51 -1.54
C PHE A 140 10.11 11.63 -1.12
N VAL A 141 11.35 12.15 -1.18
CA VAL A 141 12.55 11.40 -0.79
C VAL A 141 12.56 11.12 0.71
N LEU A 142 12.18 12.08 1.55
CA LEU A 142 12.12 11.86 3.00
C LEU A 142 11.08 10.81 3.38
N ASP A 143 9.91 10.82 2.73
CA ASP A 143 8.88 9.81 2.95
C ASP A 143 9.36 8.42 2.49
N LYS A 144 10.11 8.34 1.40
CA LYS A 144 10.76 7.10 0.95
C LYS A 144 11.74 6.54 1.99
N LEU A 145 12.67 7.37 2.45
CA LEU A 145 13.66 6.97 3.44
C LEU A 145 13.01 6.55 4.76
N LYS A 146 12.00 7.27 5.24
CA LYS A 146 11.20 6.88 6.41
C LYS A 146 10.49 5.55 6.17
N GLY A 147 9.90 5.37 4.99
CA GLY A 147 9.24 4.14 4.58
C GLY A 147 10.20 2.94 4.59
N TRP A 148 11.40 3.08 4.03
CA TRP A 148 12.43 2.05 4.06
C TRP A 148 12.89 1.74 5.49
N GLY A 149 13.11 2.77 6.33
CA GLY A 149 13.50 2.58 7.72
C GLY A 149 12.44 1.82 8.53
N ILE A 150 11.17 2.24 8.42
CA ILE A 150 10.05 1.56 9.09
C ILE A 150 9.87 0.14 8.54
N GLY A 151 9.98 -0.04 7.22
CA GLY A 151 9.91 -1.35 6.58
C GLY A 151 11.03 -2.29 7.03
N ALA A 152 12.26 -1.78 7.18
CA ALA A 152 13.38 -2.55 7.68
C ALA A 152 13.19 -2.97 9.14
N VAL A 153 12.70 -2.07 10.00
CA VAL A 153 12.47 -2.37 11.42
C VAL A 153 11.29 -3.33 11.60
N ILE A 154 10.12 -3.02 11.03
CA ILE A 154 8.90 -3.81 11.21
C ILE A 154 8.98 -5.08 10.37
N GLY A 155 9.24 -4.96 9.07
CA GLY A 155 9.34 -6.08 8.15
C GLY A 155 10.51 -7.00 8.50
N GLY A 156 11.68 -6.45 8.82
CA GLY A 156 12.83 -7.23 9.28
C GLY A 156 12.56 -7.93 10.61
N GLY A 157 11.85 -7.28 11.54
CA GLY A 157 11.40 -7.91 12.79
C GLY A 157 10.45 -9.09 12.54
N ILE A 158 9.47 -8.91 11.64
CA ILE A 158 8.54 -9.98 11.23
C ILE A 158 9.27 -11.14 10.58
N ILE A 159 10.15 -10.86 9.61
CA ILE A 159 10.94 -11.88 8.91
C ILE A 159 11.81 -12.66 9.92
N SER A 160 12.47 -11.96 10.84
CA SER A 160 13.28 -12.57 11.89
C SER A 160 12.44 -13.45 12.82
N PHE A 161 11.23 -12.99 13.19
CA PHE A 161 10.31 -13.77 14.02
C PHE A 161 9.83 -15.04 13.31
N ILE A 162 9.44 -14.94 12.03
CA ILE A 162 9.04 -16.10 11.21
C ILE A 162 10.19 -17.10 11.11
N LEU A 163 11.41 -16.60 10.83
CA LEU A 163 12.58 -17.45 10.70
C LEU A 163 12.94 -18.12 12.04
N TRP A 164 12.89 -17.39 13.15
CA TRP A 164 13.09 -17.94 14.48
C TRP A 164 12.07 -19.05 14.79
N ALA A 165 10.79 -18.80 14.51
CA ALA A 165 9.74 -19.79 14.73
C ALA A 165 9.96 -21.04 13.87
N TRP A 166 10.29 -20.87 12.59
CA TRP A 166 10.63 -21.96 11.68
C TRP A 166 11.79 -22.83 12.21
N LEU A 167 12.88 -22.20 12.68
CA LEU A 167 14.07 -22.91 13.14
C LEU A 167 13.90 -23.56 14.52
N SER A 168 13.06 -23.02 15.39
CA SER A 168 13.07 -23.37 16.82
C SER A 168 11.88 -24.24 17.27
N THR A 169 10.79 -24.30 16.49
CA THR A 169 9.50 -24.80 17.01
C THR A 169 8.94 -26.02 16.26
N GLY A 170 9.66 -26.48 15.23
CA GLY A 170 9.32 -27.69 14.48
C GLY A 170 7.90 -27.64 13.90
N ASN A 171 7.11 -28.69 14.13
CA ASN A 171 5.75 -28.80 13.57
C ASN A 171 4.76 -27.74 14.09
N TRP A 172 5.07 -27.07 15.20
CA TRP A 172 4.23 -26.01 15.78
C TRP A 172 4.48 -24.63 15.17
N PHE A 173 5.45 -24.49 14.26
CA PHE A 173 5.85 -23.17 13.74
C PHE A 173 4.69 -22.39 13.15
N TRP A 174 3.80 -23.04 12.41
CA TRP A 174 2.71 -22.38 11.73
C TRP A 174 1.70 -21.78 12.72
N LEU A 175 1.45 -22.45 13.86
CA LEU A 175 0.59 -21.93 14.93
C LEU A 175 1.23 -20.74 15.64
N ILE A 176 2.53 -20.80 15.89
CA ILE A 176 3.28 -19.72 16.53
C ILE A 176 3.36 -18.49 15.62
N VAL A 177 3.66 -18.70 14.34
CA VAL A 177 3.65 -17.64 13.33
C VAL A 177 2.25 -17.05 13.19
N PHE A 178 1.22 -17.89 13.06
CA PHE A 178 -0.17 -17.44 12.97
C PHE A 178 -0.58 -16.61 14.18
N GLY A 179 -0.36 -17.10 15.40
CA GLY A 179 -0.69 -16.40 16.63
C GLY A 179 0.09 -15.10 16.80
N GLY A 180 1.41 -15.13 16.54
CA GLY A 180 2.27 -13.95 16.62
C GLY A 180 1.91 -12.87 15.60
N LEU A 181 1.69 -13.24 14.34
CA LEU A 181 1.26 -12.29 13.29
C LEU A 181 -0.15 -11.77 13.55
N SER A 182 -1.07 -12.61 14.04
CA SER A 182 -2.43 -12.17 14.40
C SER A 182 -2.40 -11.16 15.54
N ALA A 183 -1.62 -11.42 16.59
CA ALA A 183 -1.42 -10.49 17.70
C ALA A 183 -0.78 -9.18 17.22
N PHE A 184 0.24 -9.27 16.37
CA PHE A 184 0.86 -8.10 15.75
C PHE A 184 -0.12 -7.29 14.89
N MET A 185 -0.96 -7.95 14.07
CA MET A 185 -1.97 -7.27 13.26
C MET A 185 -3.00 -6.55 14.13
N ILE A 186 -3.51 -7.20 15.19
CA ILE A 186 -4.44 -6.56 16.15
C ILE A 186 -3.77 -5.35 16.82
N PHE A 187 -2.51 -5.50 17.24
CA PHE A 187 -1.72 -4.41 17.80
C PHE A 187 -1.61 -3.25 16.80
N MET A 188 -1.26 -3.52 15.55
CA MET A 188 -1.17 -2.50 14.51
C MET A 188 -2.52 -1.86 14.20
N THR A 189 -3.63 -2.61 14.12
CA THR A 189 -4.97 -2.04 13.97
C THR A 189 -5.30 -1.07 15.11
N MET A 190 -4.87 -1.38 16.33
CA MET A 190 -5.11 -0.53 17.50
C MET A 190 -4.22 0.72 17.52
N PHE A 191 -2.95 0.60 17.10
CA PHE A 191 -1.94 1.62 17.35
C PHE A 191 -1.32 2.25 16.09
N TYR A 192 -1.63 1.79 14.88
CA TYR A 192 -1.03 2.27 13.63
C TYR A 192 -1.17 3.78 13.48
N SER A 193 -2.39 4.30 13.65
CA SER A 193 -2.63 5.74 13.49
C SER A 193 -1.88 6.54 14.58
N ARG A 194 -1.63 5.97 15.76
CA ARG A 194 -0.90 6.64 16.86
C ARG A 194 0.63 6.55 16.73
N LEU A 195 1.15 5.44 16.22
CA LEU A 195 2.59 5.15 16.20
C LEU A 195 3.22 5.47 14.84
N ILE A 196 2.55 5.10 13.74
CA ILE A 196 3.13 5.18 12.40
C ILE A 196 2.75 6.48 11.71
N VAL A 197 1.46 6.84 11.69
CA VAL A 197 0.99 8.02 10.95
C VAL A 197 1.68 9.33 11.39
N PRO A 198 1.99 9.58 12.68
CA PRO A 198 2.67 10.81 13.11
C PRO A 198 4.10 10.95 12.56
N LEU A 199 4.73 9.85 12.14
CA LEU A 199 6.06 9.88 11.51
C LEU A 199 6.02 10.56 10.12
N PHE A 200 4.84 10.57 9.49
CA PHE A 200 4.61 11.11 8.14
C PHE A 200 3.77 12.40 8.16
N ASN A 201 2.70 12.43 8.95
CA ASN A 201 1.73 13.52 8.95
C ASN A 201 1.55 14.08 10.36
N LYS A 202 1.47 15.41 10.46
CA LYS A 202 1.12 16.06 11.73
C LYS A 202 -0.34 15.75 12.04
N GLN A 203 -0.59 15.31 13.27
CA GLN A 203 -1.95 15.12 13.80
C GLN A 203 -2.17 16.16 14.89
N THR A 204 -3.25 16.91 14.80
CA THR A 204 -3.67 17.87 15.82
C THR A 204 -5.09 17.54 16.27
N PRO A 205 -5.43 17.66 17.55
CA PRO A 205 -6.81 17.55 17.99
C PRO A 205 -7.70 18.50 17.18
N LEU A 206 -8.93 18.07 16.86
CA LEU A 206 -9.93 18.96 16.28
C LEU A 206 -10.26 20.05 17.29
N GLU A 207 -10.23 21.30 16.84
CA GLU A 207 -10.54 22.46 17.67
C GLU A 207 -11.99 22.39 18.20
N ASP A 208 -12.20 22.97 19.38
CA ASP A 208 -13.54 23.07 19.95
C ASP A 208 -14.40 24.00 19.09
N GLY A 209 -15.62 23.56 18.79
CA GLY A 209 -16.54 24.32 17.93
C GLY A 209 -17.76 23.51 17.52
N GLU A 210 -18.53 24.09 16.58
CA GLU A 210 -19.78 23.49 16.10
C GLU A 210 -19.56 22.12 15.46
N LEU A 211 -18.51 21.96 14.64
CA LEU A 211 -18.22 20.69 13.97
C LEU A 211 -17.89 19.57 14.96
N LYS A 212 -17.01 19.84 15.94
CA LYS A 212 -16.63 18.86 16.96
C LYS A 212 -17.86 18.43 17.77
N THR A 213 -18.65 19.39 18.23
CA THR A 213 -19.90 19.15 18.97
C THR A 213 -20.89 18.31 18.15
N ALA A 214 -21.04 18.60 16.86
CA ALA A 214 -21.94 17.86 15.98
C ALA A 214 -21.49 16.39 15.82
N ILE A 215 -20.19 16.14 15.65
CA ILE A 215 -19.63 14.79 15.54
C ILE A 215 -19.83 14.03 16.85
N GLU A 216 -19.50 14.62 17.99
CA GLU A 216 -19.65 14.00 19.31
C GLU A 216 -21.12 13.68 19.61
N THR A 217 -22.04 14.59 19.30
CA THR A 217 -23.48 14.37 19.46
C THR A 217 -23.97 13.22 18.58
N PHE A 218 -23.50 13.14 17.32
CA PHE A 218 -23.86 12.06 16.42
C PHE A 218 -23.30 10.70 16.88
N ALA A 219 -22.06 10.69 17.37
CA ALA A 219 -21.42 9.51 17.94
C ALA A 219 -22.19 9.00 19.17
N GLN A 220 -22.59 9.89 20.09
CA GLN A 220 -23.40 9.52 21.25
C GLN A 220 -24.77 8.95 20.84
N LYS A 221 -25.47 9.58 19.89
CA LYS A 221 -26.77 9.10 19.38
C LYS A 221 -26.69 7.68 18.80
N THR A 222 -25.57 7.32 18.21
CA THR A 222 -25.35 6.01 17.58
C THR A 222 -24.69 5.00 18.52
N GLY A 223 -24.42 5.36 19.77
CA GLY A 223 -23.71 4.51 20.73
C GLY A 223 -22.23 4.29 20.38
N PHE A 224 -21.66 5.14 19.52
CA PHE A 224 -20.26 5.08 19.14
C PHE A 224 -19.40 5.80 20.18
N GLN A 225 -18.58 5.03 20.90
CA GLN A 225 -17.59 5.59 21.83
C GLN A 225 -16.45 6.22 21.03
N LEU A 226 -16.31 7.53 21.15
CA LEU A 226 -15.30 8.34 20.50
C LEU A 226 -14.41 8.95 21.59
N ASP A 227 -13.13 8.57 21.61
CA ASP A 227 -12.21 9.05 22.65
C ASP A 227 -11.63 10.42 22.28
N ASN A 228 -11.23 10.60 21.02
CA ASN A 228 -10.59 11.83 20.53
C ASN A 228 -10.78 11.97 19.01
N ILE A 229 -10.97 13.21 18.51
CA ILE A 229 -11.02 13.52 17.08
C ILE A 229 -9.74 14.26 16.70
N PHE A 230 -9.06 13.81 15.64
CA PHE A 230 -7.85 14.45 15.13
C PHE A 230 -8.01 14.88 13.68
N VAL A 231 -7.41 16.02 13.35
CA VAL A 231 -7.19 16.47 11.98
C VAL A 231 -5.78 16.07 11.57
N ILE A 232 -5.66 15.42 10.43
CA ILE A 232 -4.38 15.02 9.84
C ILE A 232 -4.03 16.04 8.76
N ASP A 233 -2.85 16.66 8.88
CA ASP A 233 -2.32 17.56 7.86
C ASP A 233 -1.84 16.76 6.63
N GLY A 234 -2.78 16.43 5.75
CA GLY A 234 -2.52 15.83 4.44
C GLY A 234 -2.16 16.85 3.36
N SER A 235 -2.29 18.15 3.64
CA SER A 235 -2.14 19.23 2.66
C SER A 235 -0.74 19.31 2.05
N LYS A 236 0.27 18.81 2.76
CA LYS A 236 1.65 18.67 2.29
C LYS A 236 1.84 17.62 1.19
N ARG A 237 0.85 16.77 0.95
CA ARG A 237 0.93 15.64 0.00
C ARG A 237 -0.13 15.72 -1.07
N SER A 238 -1.37 15.98 -0.68
CA SER A 238 -2.48 16.03 -1.61
C SER A 238 -3.60 16.96 -1.18
N THR A 239 -4.38 17.44 -2.15
CA THR A 239 -5.66 18.14 -1.92
C THR A 239 -6.85 17.19 -1.79
N LYS A 240 -6.64 15.88 -1.94
CA LYS A 240 -7.69 14.87 -1.75
C LYS A 240 -8.11 14.80 -0.28
N ALA A 241 -9.41 14.83 -0.04
CA ALA A 241 -9.99 14.67 1.30
C ALA A 241 -10.27 13.18 1.57
N ASN A 242 -10.01 12.76 2.80
CA ASN A 242 -10.39 11.45 3.30
C ASN A 242 -10.65 11.54 4.81
N ALA A 243 -11.44 10.61 5.33
CA ALA A 243 -11.69 10.45 6.75
C ALA A 243 -11.71 8.96 7.07
N TYR A 244 -11.15 8.57 8.20
CA TYR A 244 -11.14 7.19 8.65
C TYR A 244 -11.17 7.15 10.17
N PHE A 245 -11.62 6.03 10.71
CA PHE A 245 -11.49 5.72 12.13
C PHE A 245 -10.37 4.71 12.33
N SER A 246 -9.73 4.76 13.49
CA SER A 246 -8.68 3.83 13.89
C SER A 246 -8.88 3.40 15.34
N GLY A 247 -8.34 2.25 15.71
CA GLY A 247 -8.43 1.74 17.07
C GLY A 247 -9.50 0.68 17.25
N LEU A 248 -9.47 0.03 18.41
CA LEU A 248 -10.40 -1.02 18.80
C LEU A 248 -10.94 -0.76 20.21
N GLY A 249 -12.18 -1.18 20.45
CA GLY A 249 -12.86 -1.00 21.73
C GLY A 249 -13.01 0.49 22.11
N PRO A 250 -12.64 0.88 23.35
CA PRO A 250 -12.79 2.27 23.82
C PRO A 250 -11.77 3.24 23.20
N LYS A 251 -10.65 2.75 22.65
CA LYS A 251 -9.58 3.59 22.09
C LYS A 251 -9.81 3.98 20.62
N LYS A 252 -11.07 4.10 20.21
CA LYS A 252 -11.42 4.51 18.84
C LYS A 252 -11.25 6.02 18.67
N ARG A 253 -10.73 6.41 17.51
CA ARG A 253 -10.41 7.79 17.13
C ARG A 253 -10.62 8.00 15.63
#